data_AF-A0A645HV59-F1
#
_entry.id   AF-A0A645HV59-F1
#
_cell.length_a   1.000
_cell.length_b   1.000
_cell.length_c   1.000
_cell.angle_alpha   90.00
_cell.angle_beta   90.00
_cell.angle_gamma   90.00
#
_symmetry.space_group_name_H-M   'P 1'
#
loop_
_entity.id
_entity.type
_entity.pdbx_description
1 polymer ?
#
loop_
_entity_poly.entity_id
_entity_poly.type
_entity_poly.pdbx_seq_one_letter_code
_entity_poly.pdbx_strand_id
1 'polypeptide(L)' 'MCAGAIMNACISEVCYGASDTEWGACGGVLNLFEEAFGYRPRLYGGVLSDACGALLSGFFADLRK' A
#
# COMPACT_ATOMS: atom_id res chain seq x y z
N MET A 1 -4.43 -2.19 8.96
CA MET A 1 -3.96 -1.19 9.95
C MET A 1 -3.66 0.16 9.30
N CYS A 2 -2.62 0.26 8.44
CA CYS A 2 -2.12 1.56 7.94
C CYS A 2 -3.15 2.38 7.15
N ALA A 3 -3.92 1.76 6.24
CA ALA A 3 -4.95 2.47 5.47
C ALA A 3 -6.00 3.16 6.38
N GLY A 4 -6.45 2.49 7.46
CA GLY A 4 -7.36 3.10 8.43
C GLY A 4 -6.75 4.28 9.18
N ALA A 5 -5.46 4.18 9.55
CA ALA A 5 -4.74 5.28 10.18
C ALA A 5 -4.59 6.50 9.24
N ILE A 6 -4.32 6.27 7.95
CA ILE A 6 -4.26 7.32 6.92
C ILE A 6 -5.60 8.06 6.84
N MET A 7 -6.72 7.34 6.82
CA MET A 7 -8.06 7.97 6.81
C MET A 7 -8.32 8.79 8.07
N ASN A 8 -8.00 8.26 9.25
CA ASN A 8 -8.20 8.96 10.53
C ASN A 8 -7.33 10.21 10.66
N ALA A 9 -6.16 10.22 10.03
CA ALA A 9 -5.26 11.36 9.99
C ALA A 9 -5.61 12.38 8.88
N CYS A 10 -6.65 12.12 8.08
CA CYS A 10 -7.06 12.96 6.95
C CYS A 10 -5.91 13.29 5.98
N ILE A 11 -5.05 12.30 5.71
CA ILE A 11 -3.98 12.44 4.71
C ILE A 11 -4.60 12.49 3.32
N SER A 12 -4.35 13.55 2.55
CA SER A 12 -5.03 13.79 1.27
C SER A 12 -4.61 12.88 0.13
N GLU A 13 -3.36 12.42 0.15
CA GLU A 13 -2.76 11.69 -0.95
C GLU A 13 -1.87 10.57 -0.41
N VAL A 14 -1.98 9.40 -1.04
CA VAL A 14 -1.18 8.22 -0.74
C VAL A 14 -0.50 7.78 -2.03
N CYS A 15 0.83 7.78 -2.02
CA CYS A 15 1.64 7.22 -3.09
C CYS A 15 2.36 5.97 -2.56
N TYR A 16 2.25 4.85 -3.26
CA TYR A 16 2.98 3.62 -2.91
C TYR A 16 3.69 3.03 -4.12
N GLY A 17 4.75 2.27 -3.84
CA GLY A 17 5.54 1.56 -4.85
C GLY A 17 4.96 0.20 -5.19
N ALA A 18 5.60 -0.87 -4.73
CA ALA A 18 5.13 -2.23 -4.95
C ALA A 18 3.78 -2.50 -4.26
N SER A 19 2.87 -3.16 -4.96
CA SER A 19 1.59 -3.60 -4.43
C SER A 19 1.74 -4.88 -3.60
N ASP A 20 0.99 -4.97 -2.50
CA ASP A 20 0.83 -6.20 -1.72
C ASP A 20 -0.52 -6.85 -2.05
N THR A 21 -0.50 -7.93 -2.82
CA THR A 21 -1.73 -8.64 -3.25
C THR A 21 -2.33 -9.53 -2.16
N GLU A 22 -1.57 -9.86 -1.12
CA GLU A 22 -2.01 -10.79 -0.06
C GLU A 22 -2.54 -10.08 1.17
N TRP A 23 -2.05 -8.87 1.46
CA TRP A 23 -2.41 -8.12 2.67
C TRP A 23 -2.65 -6.62 2.45
N GLY A 24 -2.44 -6.12 1.23
CA GLY A 24 -2.59 -4.70 0.92
C GLY A 24 -4.04 -4.22 0.99
N ALA A 25 -4.26 -3.10 1.69
CA ALA A 25 -5.58 -2.45 1.81
C ALA A 25 -5.73 -1.18 0.95
N CYS A 26 -4.76 -0.90 0.08
CA CYS A 26 -4.73 0.22 -0.86
C CYS A 26 -4.83 -0.29 -2.31
N GLY A 27 -5.81 -1.15 -2.59
CA GLY A 27 -5.97 -1.80 -3.91
C GLY A 27 -5.24 -3.13 -4.06
N GLY A 28 -4.85 -3.75 -2.94
CA GLY A 28 -4.34 -5.13 -2.91
C GLY A 28 -5.50 -6.12 -2.77
N VAL A 29 -5.64 -6.71 -1.59
CA VAL A 29 -6.80 -7.54 -1.22
C VAL A 29 -8.10 -6.75 -1.28
N LEU A 30 -8.04 -5.49 -0.86
CA LEU A 30 -9.16 -4.55 -0.90
C LEU A 30 -8.64 -3.12 -1.05
N ASN A 31 -9.54 -2.19 -1.38
CA ASN A 31 -9.25 -0.77 -1.33
C ASN A 31 -10.11 -0.08 -0.27
N LEU A 32 -9.53 0.17 0.91
CA LEU A 32 -10.26 0.72 2.05
C LEU A 32 -10.76 2.15 1.77
N PHE A 33 -10.10 2.87 0.87
CA PHE A 33 -10.46 4.24 0.49
C PHE A 33 -11.67 4.28 -0.45
N GLU A 34 -12.07 3.14 -1.02
CA GLU A 34 -13.27 3.00 -1.85
C GLU A 34 -14.52 2.59 -1.03
N GLU A 35 -14.34 2.18 0.22
CA GLU A 35 -15.45 1.85 1.12
C GLU A 35 -16.27 3.07 1.56
N ALA A 36 -17.42 2.86 2.19
CA ALA A 36 -18.40 3.90 2.56
C ALA A 36 -17.98 4.81 3.73
N PHE A 37 -16.71 5.21 3.79
CA PHE A 37 -16.20 6.21 4.73
C PHE A 37 -16.36 7.63 4.19
N GLY A 38 -16.43 8.61 5.09
CA GLY A 38 -16.65 10.02 4.74
C GLY A 38 -15.44 10.72 4.12
N TYR A 39 -14.24 10.17 4.27
CA TYR A 39 -13.00 10.74 3.74
C TYR A 39 -12.30 9.74 2.80
N ARG A 40 -11.89 10.23 1.63
CA ARG A 40 -11.32 9.40 0.56
C ARG A 40 -10.03 10.03 0.03
N PRO A 41 -8.86 9.57 0.47
CA PRO A 41 -7.59 10.05 -0.06
C PRO A 41 -7.44 9.69 -1.54
N ARG A 42 -6.71 10.51 -2.29
CA ARG A 42 -6.25 10.13 -3.64
C ARG A 42 -5.17 9.07 -3.52
N LEU A 43 -5.26 8.04 -4.35
CA LEU A 43 -4.35 6.90 -4.31
C LEU A 43 -3.57 6.79 -5.63
N TYR A 44 -2.25 6.74 -5.52
CA TYR A 44 -1.32 6.58 -6.64
C TYR A 44 -0.45 5.34 -6.38
N GLY A 45 -0.65 4.28 -7.16
CA GLY A 45 0.10 3.02 -7.03
C GLY A 45 1.19 2.87 -8.08
N GLY A 46 2.17 2.01 -7.79
CA GLY A 46 3.17 1.57 -8.76
C GLY A 46 4.37 2.51 -8.93
N VAL A 47 4.54 3.52 -8.07
CA VAL A 47 5.67 4.47 -8.17
C VAL A 47 6.98 3.74 -7.86
N LEU A 48 7.83 3.56 -8.88
CA LEU A 48 9.06 2.75 -8.77
C LEU A 48 8.79 1.31 -8.26
N SER A 49 7.65 0.73 -8.68
CA SER A 49 7.21 -0.63 -8.29
C SER A 49 8.34 -1.66 -8.29
N ASP A 50 9.08 -1.75 -9.39
CA ASP A 50 10.11 -2.78 -9.57
C ASP A 50 11.26 -2.63 -8.56
N ALA A 51 11.70 -1.40 -8.30
CA ALA A 51 12.76 -1.12 -7.33
C ALA A 51 12.29 -1.43 -5.89
N CYS A 52 11.06 -1.03 -5.54
CA CYS A 52 10.48 -1.35 -4.24
C CYS A 52 10.30 -2.85 -4.03
N GLY A 53 9.83 -3.56 -5.06
CA GLY A 53 9.63 -5.01 -5.04
C GLY A 53 10.96 -5.75 -4.90
N ALA A 54 11.99 -5.34 -5.64
CA ALA A 54 13.32 -5.94 -5.58
C ALA A 54 13.94 -5.87 -4.17
N LEU A 55 13.73 -4.75 -3.43
CA LEU A 55 14.19 -4.62 -2.05
C LEU A 55 13.56 -5.69 -1.12
N LEU A 56 12.24 -5.88 -1.22
CA LEU A 56 11.52 -6.87 -0.43
C LEU A 56 11.95 -8.29 -0.79
N SER A 57 12.00 -8.61 -2.08
CA SER A 57 12.42 -9.92 -2.57
C SER A 57 13.85 -10.27 -2.14
N GLY A 58 14.78 -9.32 -2.24
CA GLY A 58 16.17 -9.49 -1.80
C GLY A 58 16.27 -9.77 -0.30
N PHE A 59 15.59 -8.95 0.52
CA PHE A 59 15.57 -9.14 1.97
C PHE A 59 15.06 -10.52 2.38
N PHE A 60 13.91 -10.96 1.85
CA PHE A 60 13.35 -12.25 2.21
C PHE A 60 14.12 -13.43 1.61
N ALA A 61 14.78 -13.26 0.46
CA ALA A 61 15.67 -14.28 -0.09
C ALA A 61 16.88 -14.50 0.83
N ASP A 62 17.46 -13.43 1.36
CA ASP A 62 18.59 -13.51 2.29
C ASP A 62 18.18 -14.03 3.67
N LEU A 63 17.00 -13.66 4.16
CA LEU A 63 16.48 -14.15 5.45
C LEU A 63 16.20 -15.67 5.48
N ARG A 64 15.93 -16.28 4.32
CA ARG A 64 15.59 -17.71 4.17
C ARG A 64 16.79 -18.61 3.85
N LYS A 65 18.00 -18.03 3.73
CA LYS A 65 19.24 -18.80 3.64
C LYS A 65 19.64 -19.30 5.02
#